data_AF-A0A8E2JN49-F1
#
_entry.id   AF-A0A8E2JN49-F1
#
_cell.length_a   1.000
_cell.length_b   1.000
_cell.length_c   1.000
_cell.angle_alpha   90.00
_cell.angle_beta   90.00
_cell.angle_gamma   90.00
#
_symmetry.space_group_name_H-M   'P 1'
#
loop_
_entity.id
_entity.type
_entity.pdbx_description
1 polymer ?
#
loop_
_entity_poly.entity_id
_entity_poly.type
_entity_poly.pdbx_seq_one_letter_code
_entity_poly.pdbx_strand_id
1 'polypeptide(L)'
;MEEVEASLSKLLDSIGPFKTGLFLFLAFCGPSAVSWNWYPASSASFEFCWQLLFFAGLFLAGLLTASTNISGPLRYGKNTYGSQIITFIQKRPSWAIYSLLLFILFPMSRHWCLAAIPVAWHYTREHHHEAIRELSDKVDGAYSRAMAAAKLAQEDAAAAARYEHQAQDIASAAVRDARLADALRVTDFFDKSAEAWIALTKIKNAAHEAAEASQNTLSSVEELQDSGSLESQTDDLYQKAEIANTSAEEAEEATNAALARAADFKEAKQQADKYRDGERKNAQRAVSAAEQVANDVVIAAAAARTATEKAEQVRQFATSAKTAAIMGNMDEADARAHRAHQAETEAVDAAKKAELARDESRNHAKIVAGR
;
A
#
# COMPACT_ATOMS: atom_id res chain seq x y z
N MET A 1 -13.94 -32.60 17.28
CA MET A 1 -13.50 -31.92 18.52
C MET A 1 -14.21 -30.59 18.69
N GLU A 2 -14.33 -29.76 17.65
CA GLU A 2 -15.07 -28.47 17.70
C GLU A 2 -16.56 -28.61 18.07
N GLU A 3 -17.27 -29.64 17.61
CA GLU A 3 -18.67 -29.88 18.01
C GLU A 3 -18.84 -30.27 19.48
N VAL A 4 -17.81 -30.87 20.09
CA VAL A 4 -17.84 -31.26 21.51
C VAL A 4 -17.59 -30.03 22.37
N GLU A 5 -16.68 -29.14 21.99
CA GLU A 5 -16.46 -27.86 22.68
C GLU A 5 -17.66 -26.91 22.56
N ALA A 6 -18.30 -26.83 21.39
CA ALA A 6 -19.50 -26.03 21.21
C ALA A 6 -20.71 -26.58 21.99
N SER A 7 -20.77 -27.90 22.16
CA SER A 7 -21.81 -28.55 22.99
C SER A 7 -21.52 -28.37 24.48
N LEU A 8 -20.25 -28.39 24.90
CA LEU A 8 -19.84 -28.17 26.29
C LEU A 8 -20.00 -26.71 26.72
N SER A 9 -19.75 -25.74 25.82
CA SER A 9 -19.98 -24.32 26.11
C SER A 9 -21.48 -24.03 26.25
N LYS A 10 -22.33 -24.59 25.38
CA LYS A 10 -23.79 -24.50 25.51
C LYS A 10 -24.32 -25.16 26.79
N LEU A 11 -23.72 -26.28 27.21
CA LEU A 11 -24.08 -26.95 28.46
C LEU A 11 -23.65 -26.11 29.68
N LEU A 12 -22.46 -25.49 29.63
CA LEU A 12 -21.95 -24.60 30.67
C LEU A 12 -22.75 -23.29 30.78
N ASP A 13 -23.15 -22.70 29.65
CA ASP A 13 -24.01 -21.51 29.59
C ASP A 13 -25.43 -21.83 30.08
N SER A 14 -25.97 -23.03 29.78
CA SER A 14 -27.26 -23.50 30.32
C SER A 14 -27.22 -23.76 31.83
N ILE A 15 -26.06 -24.14 32.37
CA ILE A 15 -25.87 -24.39 33.80
C ILE A 15 -25.60 -23.09 34.57
N GLY A 16 -25.13 -22.03 33.92
CA GLY A 16 -24.94 -20.69 34.47
C GLY A 16 -26.14 -20.20 35.29
N PRO A 17 -27.33 -19.98 34.69
CA PRO A 17 -28.50 -19.48 35.41
C PRO A 17 -29.06 -20.49 36.42
N PHE A 18 -28.87 -21.80 36.21
CA PHE A 18 -29.27 -22.83 37.17
C PHE A 18 -28.39 -22.81 38.43
N LYS A 19 -27.08 -22.58 38.28
CA LYS A 19 -26.15 -22.35 39.39
C LYS A 19 -26.46 -21.06 40.14
N THR A 20 -26.79 -19.98 39.43
CA THR A 20 -27.15 -18.70 40.05
C THR A 20 -28.49 -18.80 40.79
N GLY A 21 -29.48 -19.47 40.18
CA GLY A 21 -30.78 -19.75 40.79
C GLY A 21 -30.66 -20.65 42.01
N LEU A 22 -29.82 -21.70 41.95
CA LEU A 22 -29.55 -22.58 43.08
C LEU A 22 -28.79 -21.87 44.21
N PHE A 23 -27.84 -20.99 43.88
CA PHE A 23 -27.07 -20.22 44.86
C PHE A 23 -27.92 -19.15 45.54
N LEU A 24 -28.75 -18.42 44.79
CA LEU A 24 -29.74 -17.49 45.34
C LEU A 24 -30.80 -18.23 46.15
N PHE A 25 -31.30 -19.37 45.67
CA PHE A 25 -32.27 -20.22 46.38
C PHE A 25 -31.69 -20.76 47.69
N LEU A 26 -30.44 -21.26 47.70
CA LEU A 26 -29.77 -21.71 48.91
C LEU A 26 -29.46 -20.56 49.88
N ALA A 27 -29.12 -19.36 49.38
CA ALA A 27 -28.90 -18.18 50.21
C ALA A 27 -30.21 -17.61 50.80
N PHE A 28 -31.33 -17.74 50.10
CA PHE A 28 -32.65 -17.24 50.53
C PHE A 28 -33.42 -18.25 51.40
N CYS A 29 -33.31 -19.55 51.09
CA CYS A 29 -33.99 -20.64 51.79
C CYS A 29 -33.16 -21.22 52.96
N GLY A 30 -31.83 -21.12 52.92
CA GLY A 30 -30.94 -21.65 53.97
C GLY A 30 -31.18 -21.07 55.37
N PRO A 31 -31.33 -19.74 55.54
CA PRO A 31 -31.59 -19.14 56.86
C PRO A 31 -33.05 -19.26 57.32
N SER A 32 -33.99 -19.30 56.38
CA SER A 32 -35.43 -19.36 56.68
C SER A 32 -35.91 -20.77 57.02
N ALA A 33 -35.25 -21.83 56.52
CA ALA A 33 -35.58 -23.22 56.86
C ALA A 33 -35.04 -23.63 58.25
N VAL A 34 -33.99 -22.98 58.74
CA VAL A 34 -33.30 -23.34 60.01
C VAL A 34 -33.74 -22.46 61.19
N SER A 35 -34.45 -21.35 60.96
CA SER A 35 -34.91 -20.45 62.04
C SER A 35 -36.35 -20.73 62.53
N TRP A 36 -37.02 -21.77 62.04
CA TRP A 36 -38.31 -22.17 62.58
C TRP A 36 -38.08 -23.05 63.81
N ASN A 37 -38.11 -22.39 64.97
CA ASN A 37 -37.98 -22.87 66.35
C ASN A 37 -39.02 -23.95 66.78
N TRP A 38 -39.49 -24.79 65.85
CA TRP A 38 -40.57 -25.75 66.05
C TRP A 38 -40.10 -27.20 66.31
N TYR A 39 -38.78 -27.47 66.26
CA TYR A 39 -38.26 -28.80 66.57
C TYR A 39 -37.69 -28.87 68.01
N PRO A 40 -38.00 -29.94 68.76
CA PRO A 40 -37.46 -30.14 70.11
C PRO A 40 -35.93 -30.28 70.08
N ALA A 41 -35.29 -29.95 71.19
CA ALA A 41 -33.83 -29.84 71.40
C ALA A 41 -32.96 -31.03 70.91
N SER A 42 -33.55 -32.15 70.48
CA SER A 42 -32.87 -33.26 69.81
C SER A 42 -32.48 -33.00 68.35
N SER A 43 -32.92 -31.90 67.72
CA SER A 43 -32.59 -31.55 66.32
C SER A 43 -31.32 -30.71 66.14
N ALA A 44 -30.68 -30.27 67.23
CA ALA A 44 -29.49 -29.41 67.17
C ALA A 44 -28.34 -30.03 66.35
N SER A 45 -28.19 -31.36 66.37
CA SER A 45 -27.21 -32.09 65.56
C SER A 45 -27.54 -32.06 64.07
N PHE A 46 -28.83 -32.05 63.70
CA PHE A 46 -29.28 -32.03 62.31
C PHE A 46 -29.13 -30.63 61.69
N GLU A 47 -29.44 -29.58 62.45
CA GLU A 47 -29.21 -28.18 62.05
C GLU A 47 -27.71 -27.90 61.85
N PHE A 48 -26.87 -28.42 62.74
CA PHE A 48 -25.42 -28.31 62.61
C PHE A 48 -24.92 -29.01 61.32
N CYS A 49 -25.42 -30.20 61.00
CA CYS A 49 -25.07 -30.89 59.75
C CYS A 49 -25.50 -30.13 58.50
N TRP A 50 -26.69 -29.51 58.50
CA TRP A 50 -27.14 -28.71 57.36
C TRP A 50 -26.35 -27.41 57.20
N GLN A 51 -26.01 -26.75 58.32
CA GLN A 51 -25.11 -25.61 58.29
C GLN A 51 -23.72 -26.02 57.77
N LEU A 52 -23.19 -27.17 58.20
CA LEU A 52 -21.93 -27.70 57.70
C LEU A 52 -21.97 -28.04 56.21
N LEU A 53 -23.07 -28.62 55.72
CA LEU A 53 -23.27 -28.88 54.29
C LEU A 53 -23.40 -27.59 53.48
N PHE A 54 -24.06 -26.57 54.03
CA PHE A 54 -24.16 -25.25 53.41
C PHE A 54 -22.79 -24.55 53.35
N PHE A 55 -22.03 -24.54 54.44
CA PHE A 55 -20.67 -24.02 54.47
C PHE A 55 -19.72 -24.84 53.59
N ALA A 56 -19.85 -26.15 53.55
CA ALA A 56 -19.10 -27.01 52.64
C ALA A 56 -19.46 -26.72 51.18
N GLY A 57 -20.73 -26.49 50.86
CA GLY A 57 -21.19 -26.10 49.53
C GLY A 57 -20.67 -24.72 49.11
N LEU A 58 -20.69 -23.74 50.03
CA LEU A 58 -20.07 -22.43 49.82
C LEU A 58 -18.55 -22.52 49.65
N PHE A 59 -17.89 -23.37 50.44
CA PHE A 59 -16.45 -23.60 50.35
C PHE A 59 -16.07 -24.33 49.06
N LEU A 60 -16.86 -25.31 48.62
CA LEU A 60 -16.67 -26.00 47.34
C LEU A 60 -16.93 -25.06 46.17
N ALA A 61 -17.99 -24.24 46.22
CA ALA A 61 -18.25 -23.22 45.21
C ALA A 61 -17.09 -22.20 45.17
N GLY A 62 -16.58 -21.78 46.32
CA GLY A 62 -15.40 -20.93 46.48
C GLY A 62 -14.13 -21.56 45.87
N LEU A 63 -13.85 -22.83 46.17
CA LEU A 63 -12.73 -23.60 45.63
C LEU A 63 -12.84 -23.82 44.11
N LEU A 64 -14.05 -24.13 43.62
CA LEU A 64 -14.30 -24.27 42.18
C LEU A 64 -14.16 -22.93 41.46
N THR A 65 -14.52 -21.80 42.10
CA THR A 65 -14.22 -20.46 41.58
C THR A 65 -12.74 -20.06 41.72
N ALA A 66 -11.98 -20.64 42.64
CA ALA A 66 -10.55 -20.35 42.82
C ALA A 66 -9.65 -20.90 41.71
N SER A 67 -10.17 -21.79 40.86
CA SER A 67 -9.50 -22.19 39.61
C SER A 67 -9.49 -21.09 38.54
N THR A 68 -10.33 -20.05 38.71
CA THR A 68 -10.31 -18.86 37.85
C THR A 68 -9.42 -17.80 38.45
N ASN A 69 -8.73 -17.02 37.63
CA ASN A 69 -7.76 -16.00 38.05
C ASN A 69 -8.45 -14.88 38.88
N ILE A 70 -8.68 -15.13 40.18
CA ILE A 70 -9.44 -14.25 41.11
C ILE A 70 -8.83 -12.84 41.16
N SER A 71 -7.52 -12.74 40.94
CA SER A 71 -6.74 -11.51 41.02
C SER A 71 -7.27 -10.39 40.09
N GLY A 72 -7.73 -10.74 38.89
CA GLY A 72 -8.24 -9.78 37.89
C GLY A 72 -9.52 -9.08 38.35
N PRO A 73 -10.64 -9.81 38.54
CA PRO A 73 -11.90 -9.22 39.01
C PRO A 73 -11.76 -8.51 40.36
N LEU A 74 -10.92 -9.03 41.26
CA LEU A 74 -10.71 -8.43 42.58
C LEU A 74 -9.95 -7.09 42.48
N ARG A 75 -8.92 -7.02 41.63
CA ARG A 75 -8.19 -5.77 41.35
C ARG A 75 -9.09 -4.76 40.63
N TYR A 76 -9.91 -5.23 39.68
CA TYR A 76 -10.92 -4.41 39.01
C TYR A 76 -11.89 -3.81 40.02
N GLY A 77 -12.52 -4.64 40.86
CA GLY A 77 -13.47 -4.17 41.87
C GLY A 77 -12.86 -3.17 42.86
N LYS A 78 -11.60 -3.40 43.28
CA LYS A 78 -10.86 -2.46 44.12
C LYS A 78 -10.66 -1.12 43.43
N ASN A 79 -10.23 -1.10 42.17
CA ASN A 79 -9.92 0.13 41.46
C ASN A 79 -11.19 0.92 41.08
N THR A 80 -12.23 0.22 40.62
CA THR A 80 -13.48 0.83 40.14
C THR A 80 -14.41 1.26 41.27
N TYR A 81 -14.63 0.39 42.27
CA TYR A 81 -15.58 0.64 43.35
C TYR A 81 -14.91 1.06 44.66
N GLY A 82 -13.59 0.89 44.81
CA GLY A 82 -12.90 1.15 46.07
C GLY A 82 -13.00 2.60 46.55
N SER A 83 -12.93 3.58 45.64
CA SER A 83 -13.10 5.00 45.99
C SER A 83 -14.51 5.31 46.48
N GLN A 84 -15.54 4.68 45.88
CA GLN A 84 -16.94 4.80 46.29
C GLN A 84 -17.17 4.16 47.66
N ILE A 85 -16.57 2.98 47.89
CA ILE A 85 -16.62 2.28 49.18
C ILE A 85 -15.92 3.09 50.27
N ILE A 86 -14.72 3.62 50.00
CA ILE A 86 -13.97 4.47 50.94
C ILE A 86 -14.75 5.75 51.25
N THR A 87 -15.32 6.41 50.23
CA THR A 87 -16.13 7.62 50.41
C THR A 87 -17.39 7.33 51.22
N PHE A 88 -18.04 6.19 50.96
CA PHE A 88 -19.21 5.74 51.72
C PHE A 88 -18.86 5.46 53.19
N ILE A 89 -17.70 4.84 53.45
CA ILE A 89 -17.21 4.57 54.81
C ILE A 89 -16.86 5.88 55.53
N GLN A 90 -16.16 6.80 54.88
CA GLN A 90 -15.71 8.07 55.46
C GLN A 90 -16.85 9.06 55.71
N LYS A 91 -17.90 9.05 54.89
CA LYS A 91 -19.07 9.93 55.06
C LYS A 91 -20.02 9.50 56.19
N ARG A 92 -19.86 8.31 56.78
CA ARG A 92 -20.72 7.85 57.89
C ARG A 92 -20.04 8.03 59.25
N PRO A 93 -20.55 8.90 60.14
CA PRO A 93 -20.02 9.04 61.49
C PRO A 93 -20.28 7.76 62.30
N SER A 94 -19.26 7.26 63.02
CA SER A 94 -19.26 6.25 64.12
C SER A 94 -20.26 5.09 64.10
N TRP A 95 -20.87 4.78 62.95
CA TRP A 95 -21.85 3.71 62.79
C TRP A 95 -21.21 2.33 62.86
N ALA A 96 -19.87 2.24 62.75
CA ALA A 96 -19.12 1.00 62.87
C ALA A 96 -19.44 0.28 64.19
N ILE A 97 -19.65 1.02 65.27
CA ILE A 97 -20.05 0.45 66.57
C ILE A 97 -21.50 -0.06 66.50
N TYR A 98 -22.41 0.70 65.88
CA TYR A 98 -23.83 0.33 65.74
C TYR A 98 -24.07 -0.81 64.75
N SER A 99 -23.31 -0.90 63.66
CA SER A 99 -23.37 -2.01 62.71
C SER A 99 -22.78 -3.28 63.30
N LEU A 100 -21.71 -3.17 64.10
CA LEU A 100 -21.16 -4.30 64.86
C LEU A 100 -22.14 -4.74 65.96
N LEU A 101 -22.84 -3.79 66.61
CA LEU A 101 -23.93 -4.06 67.55
C LEU A 101 -25.12 -4.76 66.86
N LEU A 102 -25.55 -4.31 65.68
CA LEU A 102 -26.60 -4.94 64.86
C LEU A 102 -26.20 -6.34 64.38
N PHE A 103 -24.91 -6.54 64.08
CA PHE A 103 -24.34 -7.86 63.78
C PHE A 103 -24.34 -8.80 64.99
N ILE A 104 -24.21 -8.27 66.20
CA ILE A 104 -24.27 -9.07 67.45
C ILE A 104 -25.71 -9.37 67.85
N LEU A 105 -26.61 -8.38 67.77
CA LEU A 105 -27.99 -8.48 68.23
C LEU A 105 -28.93 -9.21 67.26
N PHE A 106 -28.68 -9.13 65.95
CA PHE A 106 -29.55 -9.74 64.95
C PHE A 106 -28.82 -10.85 64.18
N PRO A 107 -28.93 -12.12 64.58
CA PRO A 107 -28.29 -13.23 63.87
C PRO A 107 -28.72 -13.30 62.39
N MET A 108 -29.90 -12.80 62.04
CA MET A 108 -30.34 -12.67 60.64
C MET A 108 -29.47 -11.70 59.83
N SER A 109 -28.95 -10.62 60.42
CA SER A 109 -28.09 -9.65 59.71
C SER A 109 -26.75 -10.26 59.29
N ARG A 110 -26.22 -11.22 60.07
CA ARG A 110 -25.03 -12.01 59.72
C ARG A 110 -25.21 -12.79 58.42
N HIS A 111 -26.39 -13.41 58.24
CA HIS A 111 -26.72 -14.17 57.04
C HIS A 111 -26.83 -13.27 55.81
N TRP A 112 -27.43 -12.08 55.96
CA TRP A 112 -27.50 -11.09 54.88
C TRP A 112 -26.11 -10.61 54.43
N CYS A 113 -25.19 -10.38 55.36
CA CYS A 113 -23.84 -9.97 54.98
C CYS A 113 -23.00 -11.11 54.40
N LEU A 114 -23.19 -12.35 54.87
CA LEU A 114 -22.58 -13.53 54.25
C LEU A 114 -23.14 -13.79 52.85
N ALA A 115 -24.42 -13.49 52.60
CA ALA A 115 -25.03 -13.57 51.27
C ALA A 115 -24.62 -12.40 50.34
N ALA A 116 -24.35 -11.21 50.89
CA ALA A 116 -23.96 -10.04 50.12
C ALA A 116 -22.56 -10.17 49.48
N ILE A 117 -21.63 -10.88 50.13
CA ILE A 117 -20.25 -11.06 49.62
C ILE A 117 -20.22 -11.84 48.29
N PRO A 118 -20.85 -13.03 48.16
CA PRO A 118 -20.96 -13.73 46.89
C PRO A 118 -21.69 -12.95 45.79
N VAL A 119 -22.75 -12.21 46.14
CA VAL A 119 -23.51 -11.40 45.17
C VAL A 119 -22.64 -10.26 44.64
N ALA A 120 -21.93 -9.55 45.52
CA ALA A 120 -21.00 -8.48 45.13
C ALA A 120 -19.83 -9.04 44.30
N TRP A 121 -19.29 -10.21 44.66
CA TRP A 121 -18.27 -10.89 43.89
C TRP A 121 -18.75 -11.26 42.48
N HIS A 122 -19.94 -11.87 42.38
CA HIS A 122 -20.53 -12.23 41.09
C HIS A 122 -20.77 -11.00 40.22
N TYR A 123 -21.32 -9.93 40.80
CA TYR A 123 -21.53 -8.66 40.09
C TYR A 123 -20.22 -8.07 39.57
N THR A 124 -19.18 -8.00 40.42
CA THR A 124 -17.86 -7.47 40.04
C THR A 124 -17.23 -8.32 38.94
N ARG A 125 -17.36 -9.64 39.03
CA ARG A 125 -16.82 -10.57 38.03
C ARG A 125 -17.52 -10.42 36.69
N GLU A 126 -18.85 -10.35 36.66
CA GLU A 126 -19.59 -10.21 35.41
C GLU A 126 -19.27 -8.88 34.72
N HIS A 127 -19.24 -7.79 35.50
CA HIS A 127 -18.89 -6.47 34.99
C HIS A 127 -17.42 -6.39 34.50
N HIS A 128 -16.50 -7.12 35.14
CA HIS A 128 -15.12 -7.26 34.67
C HIS A 128 -15.04 -8.02 33.35
N HIS A 129 -15.78 -9.13 33.21
CA HIS A 129 -15.85 -9.89 31.96
C HIS A 129 -16.46 -9.07 30.82
N GLU A 130 -17.52 -8.32 31.09
CA GLU A 130 -18.15 -7.44 30.12
C GLU A 130 -17.21 -6.33 29.66
N ALA A 131 -16.48 -5.71 30.59
CA ALA A 131 -15.47 -4.70 30.26
C ALA A 131 -14.29 -5.27 29.45
N ILE A 132 -13.83 -6.50 29.74
CA ILE A 132 -12.81 -7.18 28.92
C ILE A 132 -13.33 -7.44 27.51
N ARG A 133 -14.58 -7.89 27.36
CA ARG A 133 -15.19 -8.17 26.04
C ARG A 133 -15.25 -6.90 25.21
N GLU A 134 -15.78 -5.81 25.77
CA GLU A 134 -15.88 -4.53 25.06
C GLU A 134 -14.50 -4.00 24.63
N LEU A 135 -13.50 -4.09 25.51
CA LEU A 135 -12.14 -3.71 25.17
C LEU A 135 -11.56 -4.61 24.06
N SER A 136 -11.75 -5.92 24.16
CA SER A 136 -11.28 -6.89 23.16
C SER A 136 -11.85 -6.58 21.79
N ASP A 137 -13.16 -6.35 21.70
CA ASP A 137 -13.83 -6.02 20.44
C ASP A 137 -13.27 -4.74 19.82
N LYS A 138 -13.01 -3.71 20.63
CA LYS A 138 -12.38 -2.46 20.17
C LYS A 138 -10.98 -2.68 19.60
N VAL A 139 -10.12 -3.40 20.32
CA VAL A 139 -8.73 -3.61 19.88
C VAL A 139 -8.63 -4.61 18.71
N ASP A 140 -9.52 -5.59 18.63
CA ASP A 140 -9.59 -6.52 17.50
C ASP A 140 -10.13 -5.83 16.23
N GLY A 141 -11.11 -4.93 16.40
CA GLY A 141 -11.56 -4.03 15.34
C GLY A 141 -10.42 -3.13 14.82
N ALA A 142 -9.64 -2.53 15.72
CA ALA A 142 -8.48 -1.72 15.34
C ALA A 142 -7.40 -2.55 14.62
N TYR A 143 -7.08 -3.73 15.15
CA TYR A 143 -6.07 -4.62 14.56
C TYR A 143 -6.47 -5.10 13.17
N SER A 144 -7.72 -5.54 12.99
CA SER A 144 -8.21 -6.00 11.68
C SER A 144 -8.17 -4.89 10.63
N ARG A 145 -8.57 -3.66 10.97
CA ARG A 145 -8.49 -2.51 10.06
C ARG A 145 -7.06 -2.12 9.73
N ALA A 146 -6.15 -2.12 10.70
CA ALA A 146 -4.74 -1.84 10.46
C ALA A 146 -4.06 -2.89 9.57
N MET A 147 -4.36 -4.18 9.78
CA MET A 147 -3.86 -5.26 8.93
C MET A 147 -4.42 -5.20 7.51
N ALA A 148 -5.70 -4.87 7.34
CA ALA A 148 -6.30 -4.65 6.03
C ALA A 148 -5.63 -3.48 5.30
N ALA A 149 -5.39 -2.35 5.99
CA ALA A 149 -4.68 -1.20 5.45
C ALA A 149 -3.25 -1.55 5.03
N ALA A 150 -2.50 -2.28 5.86
CA ALA A 150 -1.15 -2.73 5.53
C ALA A 150 -1.13 -3.62 4.29
N LYS A 151 -2.09 -4.56 4.17
CA LYS A 151 -2.21 -5.43 2.99
C LYS A 151 -2.52 -4.64 1.72
N LEU A 152 -3.48 -3.71 1.78
CA LEU A 152 -3.81 -2.83 0.65
C LEU A 152 -2.59 -2.00 0.22
N ALA A 153 -1.86 -1.43 1.18
CA ALA A 153 -0.65 -0.66 0.89
C ALA A 153 0.42 -1.51 0.18
N GLN A 154 0.58 -2.79 0.56
CA GLN A 154 1.49 -3.72 -0.11
C GLN A 154 1.04 -4.05 -1.54
N GLU A 155 -0.27 -4.24 -1.75
CA GLU A 155 -0.84 -4.46 -3.08
C GLU A 155 -0.64 -3.23 -3.98
N ASP A 156 -0.84 -2.02 -3.44
CA ASP A 156 -0.62 -0.76 -4.17
C ASP A 156 0.85 -0.53 -4.50
N ALA A 157 1.77 -0.81 -3.58
CA ALA A 157 3.20 -0.76 -3.84
C ALA A 157 3.62 -1.77 -4.93
N ALA A 158 3.06 -2.98 -4.89
CA ALA A 158 3.31 -3.99 -5.93
C ALA A 158 2.71 -3.59 -7.29
N ALA A 159 1.59 -2.87 -7.32
CA ALA A 159 1.02 -2.32 -8.55
C ALA A 159 1.88 -1.18 -9.10
N ALA A 160 2.38 -0.28 -8.25
CA ALA A 160 3.29 0.80 -8.63
C ALA A 160 4.57 0.25 -9.28
N ALA A 161 5.17 -0.80 -8.71
CA ALA A 161 6.34 -1.48 -9.29
C ALA A 161 6.08 -2.05 -10.70
N ARG A 162 4.85 -2.49 -11.00
CA ARG A 162 4.50 -2.93 -12.37
C ARG A 162 4.45 -1.76 -13.35
N TYR A 163 3.94 -0.61 -12.91
CA TYR A 163 3.95 0.60 -13.73
C TYR A 163 5.38 1.09 -14.00
N GLU A 164 6.29 0.95 -13.04
CA GLU A 164 7.72 1.22 -13.25
C GLU A 164 8.31 0.36 -14.36
N HIS A 165 8.11 -0.95 -14.31
CA HIS A 165 8.59 -1.84 -15.38
C HIS A 165 8.03 -1.44 -16.75
N GLN A 166 6.73 -1.16 -16.83
CA GLN A 166 6.10 -0.71 -18.09
C GLN A 166 6.70 0.62 -18.58
N ALA A 167 6.91 1.58 -17.68
CA ALA A 167 7.49 2.88 -18.01
C ALA A 167 8.95 2.75 -18.47
N GLN A 168 9.75 1.90 -17.83
CA GLN A 168 11.12 1.62 -18.22
C GLN A 168 11.21 0.96 -19.60
N ASP A 169 10.34 -0.02 -19.89
CA ASP A 169 10.29 -0.67 -21.19
C ASP A 169 9.97 0.34 -22.31
N ILE A 170 8.96 1.18 -22.11
CA ILE A 170 8.59 2.21 -23.11
C ILE A 170 9.67 3.29 -23.23
N ALA A 171 10.28 3.73 -22.12
CA ALA A 171 11.38 4.68 -22.17
C ALA A 171 12.61 4.11 -22.89
N SER A 172 12.92 2.82 -22.71
CA SER A 172 14.00 2.14 -23.42
C SER A 172 13.73 2.06 -24.93
N ALA A 173 12.48 1.76 -25.32
CA ALA A 173 12.05 1.78 -26.72
C ALA A 173 12.16 3.19 -27.31
N ALA A 174 11.72 4.21 -26.57
CA ALA A 174 11.82 5.61 -26.96
C ALA A 174 13.26 6.06 -27.23
N VAL A 175 14.19 5.70 -26.33
CA VAL A 175 15.61 6.01 -26.50
C VAL A 175 16.21 5.25 -27.67
N ARG A 176 15.80 4.00 -27.90
CA ARG A 176 16.23 3.22 -29.07
C ARG A 176 15.76 3.88 -30.36
N ASP A 177 14.50 4.28 -30.44
CA ASP A 177 13.94 4.91 -31.64
C ASP A 177 14.63 6.25 -31.95
N ALA A 178 14.91 7.06 -30.92
CA ALA A 178 15.71 8.28 -31.06
C ALA A 178 17.14 8.00 -31.59
N ARG A 179 17.81 6.95 -31.08
CA ARG A 179 19.14 6.54 -31.58
C ARG A 179 19.10 6.04 -33.02
N LEU A 180 18.05 5.30 -33.39
CA LEU A 180 17.86 4.84 -34.77
C LEU A 180 17.64 6.03 -35.72
N ALA A 181 16.85 7.02 -35.30
CA ALA A 181 16.63 8.25 -36.06
C ALA A 181 17.93 9.04 -36.28
N ASP A 182 18.82 9.07 -35.29
CA ASP A 182 20.15 9.68 -35.40
C ASP A 182 21.10 8.86 -36.31
N ALA A 183 21.06 7.52 -36.22
CA ALA A 183 21.91 6.64 -37.03
C ALA A 183 21.58 6.73 -38.53
N LEU A 184 20.28 6.80 -38.88
CA LEU A 184 19.83 6.98 -40.27
C LEU A 184 20.38 8.27 -40.91
N ARG A 185 20.75 9.30 -40.11
CA ARG A 185 21.43 10.50 -40.62
C ARG A 185 22.76 10.19 -41.28
N VAL A 186 23.51 9.28 -40.66
CA VAL A 186 24.88 8.98 -41.06
C VAL A 186 24.83 8.24 -42.39
N THR A 187 23.94 7.26 -42.53
CA THR A 187 23.79 6.48 -43.76
C THR A 187 23.24 7.31 -44.92
N ASP A 188 22.13 8.05 -44.74
CA ASP A 188 21.52 8.83 -45.82
C ASP A 188 22.44 9.96 -46.31
N PHE A 189 23.22 10.56 -45.39
CA PHE A 189 24.24 11.54 -45.76
C PHE A 189 25.30 10.92 -46.68
N PHE A 190 25.81 9.73 -46.34
CA PHE A 190 26.83 9.08 -47.17
C PHE A 190 26.29 8.61 -48.52
N ASP A 191 25.08 8.04 -48.58
CA ASP A 191 24.48 7.57 -49.82
C ASP A 191 24.18 8.74 -50.77
N LYS A 192 23.60 9.83 -50.26
CA LYS A 192 23.32 11.03 -51.06
C LYS A 192 24.60 11.79 -51.45
N SER A 193 25.62 11.78 -50.58
CA SER A 193 26.93 12.35 -50.92
C SER A 193 27.61 11.55 -52.03
N ALA A 194 27.50 10.22 -52.02
CA ALA A 194 28.02 9.36 -53.07
C ALA A 194 27.29 9.60 -54.41
N GLU A 195 25.96 9.70 -54.41
CA GLU A 195 25.17 10.04 -55.60
C GLU A 195 25.53 11.43 -56.17
N ALA A 196 25.70 12.43 -55.30
CA ALA A 196 26.11 13.78 -55.69
C ALA A 196 27.52 13.80 -56.29
N TRP A 197 28.45 13.03 -55.72
CA TRP A 197 29.80 12.87 -56.29
C TRP A 197 29.75 12.24 -57.68
N ILE A 198 28.96 11.18 -57.88
CA ILE A 198 28.80 10.54 -59.18
C ILE A 198 28.25 11.53 -60.23
N ALA A 199 27.25 12.34 -59.85
CA ALA A 199 26.72 13.38 -60.75
C ALA A 199 27.77 14.44 -61.08
N LEU A 200 28.57 14.87 -60.11
CA LEU A 200 29.66 15.83 -60.31
C LEU A 200 30.76 15.28 -61.22
N THR A 201 31.10 13.98 -61.09
CA THR A 201 32.04 13.30 -61.98
C THR A 201 31.52 13.24 -63.42
N LYS A 202 30.23 12.98 -63.63
CA LYS A 202 29.62 13.00 -64.97
C LYS A 202 29.71 14.38 -65.61
N ILE A 203 29.35 15.44 -64.87
CA ILE A 203 29.46 16.83 -65.35
C ILE A 203 30.92 17.16 -65.69
N LYS A 204 31.89 16.77 -64.84
CA LYS A 204 33.32 16.99 -65.10
C LYS A 204 33.79 16.30 -66.37
N ASN A 205 33.36 15.05 -66.62
CA ASN A 205 33.76 14.29 -67.80
C ASN A 205 33.15 14.90 -69.07
N ALA A 206 31.85 15.24 -69.07
CA ALA A 206 31.19 15.90 -70.20
C ALA A 206 31.83 17.28 -70.50
N ALA A 207 32.15 18.07 -69.46
CA ALA A 207 32.84 19.34 -69.63
C ALA A 207 34.27 19.18 -70.17
N HIS A 208 34.96 18.08 -69.84
CA HIS A 208 36.28 17.78 -70.39
C HIS A 208 36.20 17.39 -71.87
N GLU A 209 35.25 16.53 -72.23
CA GLU A 209 34.98 16.14 -73.63
C GLU A 209 34.59 17.35 -74.48
N ALA A 210 33.72 18.24 -73.99
CA ALA A 210 33.35 19.47 -74.68
C ALA A 210 34.54 20.45 -74.84
N ALA A 211 35.41 20.54 -73.83
CA ALA A 211 36.62 21.37 -73.90
C ALA A 211 37.66 20.80 -74.88
N GLU A 212 37.85 19.49 -74.89
CA GLU A 212 38.74 18.79 -75.83
C GLU A 212 38.20 18.91 -77.27
N ALA A 213 36.90 18.72 -77.48
CA ALA A 213 36.24 18.95 -78.76
C ALA A 213 36.40 20.40 -79.23
N SER A 214 36.23 21.38 -78.34
CA SER A 214 36.44 22.80 -78.66
C SER A 214 37.89 23.14 -79.01
N GLN A 215 38.87 22.60 -78.28
CA GLN A 215 40.30 22.78 -78.59
C GLN A 215 40.69 22.12 -79.92
N ASN A 216 40.17 20.92 -80.18
CA ASN A 216 40.38 20.22 -81.45
C ASN A 216 39.72 20.97 -82.61
N THR A 217 38.57 21.61 -82.38
CA THR A 217 37.91 22.46 -83.38
C THR A 217 38.72 23.73 -83.64
N LEU A 218 39.21 24.42 -82.59
CA LEU A 218 40.07 25.61 -82.71
C LEU A 218 41.37 25.32 -83.47
N SER A 219 42.06 24.22 -83.13
CA SER A 219 43.27 23.79 -83.85
C SER A 219 42.97 23.39 -85.30
N SER A 220 41.84 22.73 -85.56
CA SER A 220 41.40 22.43 -86.93
C SER A 220 41.08 23.71 -87.73
N VAL A 221 40.53 24.75 -87.08
CA VAL A 221 40.27 26.06 -87.70
C VAL A 221 41.58 26.83 -87.99
N GLU A 222 42.57 26.78 -87.10
CA GLU A 222 43.90 27.37 -87.33
C GLU A 222 44.61 26.70 -88.52
N GLU A 223 44.56 25.37 -88.64
CA GLU A 223 45.12 24.63 -89.80
C GLU A 223 44.40 24.94 -91.13
N LEU A 224 43.09 25.24 -91.07
CA LEU A 224 42.28 25.64 -92.22
C LEU A 224 42.59 27.05 -92.71
N GLN A 225 42.94 27.96 -91.79
CA GLN A 225 43.32 29.34 -92.10
C GLN A 225 44.64 29.40 -92.90
N ASP A 226 45.51 28.38 -92.75
CA ASP A 226 46.79 28.26 -93.45
C ASP A 226 46.73 27.45 -94.77
N SER A 227 45.67 26.67 -95.04
CA SER A 227 45.68 25.64 -96.11
C SER A 227 44.68 25.84 -97.27
N GLY A 228 43.71 26.76 -97.18
CA GLY A 228 42.88 27.20 -98.31
C GLY A 228 41.91 26.17 -98.93
N SER A 229 41.69 25.01 -98.29
CA SER A 229 40.77 23.96 -98.76
C SER A 229 39.49 23.93 -97.92
N LEU A 230 38.39 24.45 -98.47
CA LEU A 230 37.20 24.82 -97.68
C LEU A 230 36.04 23.81 -97.68
N GLU A 231 36.01 22.80 -98.56
CA GLU A 231 34.78 22.00 -98.82
C GLU A 231 34.71 20.62 -98.15
N SER A 232 35.83 19.97 -97.80
CA SER A 232 35.80 18.63 -97.14
C SER A 232 36.05 18.64 -95.64
N GLN A 233 36.59 19.75 -95.10
CA GLN A 233 36.89 19.91 -93.67
C GLN A 233 35.80 20.70 -92.92
N THR A 234 34.87 21.33 -93.65
CA THR A 234 33.69 22.01 -93.09
C THR A 234 32.69 21.03 -92.49
N ASP A 235 32.51 19.86 -93.10
CA ASP A 235 31.66 18.78 -92.54
C ASP A 235 32.25 18.22 -91.23
N ASP A 236 33.58 18.07 -91.14
CA ASP A 236 34.28 17.60 -89.93
C ASP A 236 34.21 18.63 -88.79
N LEU A 237 34.33 19.93 -89.11
CA LEU A 237 34.10 21.01 -88.16
C LEU A 237 32.65 21.08 -87.68
N TYR A 238 31.68 20.90 -88.58
CA TYR A 238 30.26 20.85 -88.23
C TYR A 238 29.96 19.66 -87.30
N GLN A 239 30.51 18.48 -87.60
CA GLN A 239 30.32 17.29 -86.79
C GLN A 239 30.97 17.42 -85.40
N LYS A 240 32.14 18.05 -85.30
CA LYS A 240 32.81 18.35 -84.01
C LYS A 240 32.05 19.41 -83.21
N ALA A 241 31.52 20.45 -83.87
CA ALA A 241 30.67 21.45 -83.24
C ALA A 241 29.34 20.88 -82.75
N GLU A 242 28.76 19.94 -83.51
CA GLU A 242 27.56 19.19 -83.12
C GLU A 242 27.83 18.32 -81.90
N ILE A 243 28.94 17.56 -81.87
CA ILE A 243 29.36 16.77 -80.69
C ILE A 243 29.57 17.66 -79.47
N ALA A 244 30.22 18.82 -79.63
CA ALA A 244 30.41 19.78 -78.55
C ALA A 244 29.09 20.36 -78.04
N ASN A 245 28.13 20.62 -78.94
CA ASN A 245 26.81 21.12 -78.58
C ASN A 245 25.96 20.05 -77.87
N THR A 246 25.96 18.80 -78.37
CA THR A 246 25.27 17.68 -77.71
C THR A 246 25.87 17.40 -76.33
N SER A 247 27.20 17.43 -76.19
CA SER A 247 27.88 17.25 -74.90
C SER A 247 27.59 18.40 -73.92
N ALA A 248 27.44 19.63 -74.42
CA ALA A 248 27.02 20.79 -73.61
C ALA A 248 25.55 20.70 -73.15
N GLU A 249 24.64 20.24 -74.02
CA GLU A 249 23.24 19.97 -73.66
C GLU A 249 23.13 18.86 -72.60
N GLU A 250 23.88 17.76 -72.75
CA GLU A 250 23.96 16.68 -71.76
C GLU A 250 24.54 17.17 -70.42
N ALA A 251 25.53 18.05 -70.46
CA ALA A 251 26.10 18.68 -69.26
C ALA A 251 25.08 19.61 -68.59
N GLU A 252 24.34 20.43 -69.34
CA GLU A 252 23.29 21.31 -68.81
C GLU A 252 22.16 20.49 -68.16
N GLU A 253 21.67 19.45 -68.83
CA GLU A 253 20.63 18.56 -68.31
C GLU A 253 21.10 17.83 -67.05
N ALA A 254 22.34 17.36 -67.02
CA ALA A 254 22.96 16.75 -65.83
C ALA A 254 23.10 17.75 -64.67
N THR A 255 23.40 19.02 -64.97
CA THR A 255 23.55 20.08 -63.96
C THR A 255 22.19 20.50 -63.39
N ASN A 256 21.18 20.63 -64.24
CA ASN A 256 19.80 20.91 -63.83
C ASN A 256 19.22 19.76 -62.98
N ALA A 257 19.48 18.51 -63.37
CA ALA A 257 19.12 17.34 -62.56
C ALA A 257 19.86 17.30 -61.21
N ALA A 258 21.12 17.74 -61.16
CA ALA A 258 21.87 17.87 -59.91
C ALA A 258 21.32 18.99 -59.00
N LEU A 259 20.94 20.13 -59.57
CA LEU A 259 20.32 21.26 -58.86
C LEU A 259 18.95 20.89 -58.28
N ALA A 260 18.10 20.21 -59.05
CA ALA A 260 16.80 19.72 -58.58
C ALA A 260 16.97 18.75 -57.40
N ARG A 261 17.89 17.79 -57.51
CA ARG A 261 18.22 16.85 -56.41
C ARG A 261 18.79 17.55 -55.18
N ALA A 262 19.57 18.61 -55.36
CA ALA A 262 20.10 19.42 -54.25
C ALA A 262 18.98 20.20 -53.52
N ALA A 263 17.95 20.66 -54.23
CA ALA A 263 16.77 21.28 -53.63
C ALA A 263 15.93 20.27 -52.83
N ASP A 264 15.63 19.11 -53.41
CA ASP A 264 14.93 18.00 -52.74
C ASP A 264 15.68 17.55 -51.47
N PHE A 265 17.02 17.51 -51.53
CA PHE A 265 17.87 17.20 -50.39
C PHE A 265 17.71 18.19 -49.23
N LYS A 266 17.56 19.49 -49.52
CA LYS A 266 17.38 20.51 -48.49
C LYS A 266 16.04 20.37 -47.77
N GLU A 267 14.97 20.07 -48.51
CA GLU A 267 13.63 19.86 -47.93
C GLU A 267 13.56 18.55 -47.15
N ALA A 268 14.08 17.46 -47.71
CA ALA A 268 14.19 16.17 -47.02
C ALA A 268 15.03 16.28 -45.73
N LYS A 269 16.13 17.05 -45.75
CA LYS A 269 16.93 17.34 -44.56
C LYS A 269 16.12 18.07 -43.49
N GLN A 270 15.39 19.11 -43.86
CA GLN A 270 14.56 19.86 -42.90
C GLN A 270 13.46 19.00 -42.29
N GLN A 271 12.83 18.13 -43.08
CA GLN A 271 11.81 17.21 -42.60
C GLN A 271 12.40 16.13 -41.68
N ALA A 272 13.54 15.54 -42.04
CA ALA A 272 14.27 14.59 -41.20
C ALA A 272 14.74 15.21 -39.88
N ASP A 273 15.27 16.44 -39.91
CA ASP A 273 15.69 17.16 -38.71
C ASP A 273 14.51 17.44 -37.78
N LYS A 274 13.33 17.80 -38.32
CA LYS A 274 12.10 17.96 -37.53
C LYS A 274 11.65 16.64 -36.88
N TYR A 275 11.68 15.53 -37.62
CA TYR A 275 11.32 14.21 -37.07
C TYR A 275 12.28 13.78 -35.96
N ARG A 276 13.59 13.96 -36.14
CA ARG A 276 14.60 13.65 -35.12
C ARG A 276 14.45 14.50 -33.87
N ASP A 277 14.24 15.80 -34.03
CA ASP A 277 14.05 16.70 -32.89
C ASP A 277 12.75 16.35 -32.14
N GLY A 278 11.73 15.86 -32.85
CA GLY A 278 10.54 15.22 -32.30
C GLY A 278 10.85 13.95 -31.50
N GLU A 279 11.55 12.99 -32.09
CA GLU A 279 11.92 11.73 -31.43
C GLU A 279 12.82 11.95 -30.20
N ARG A 280 13.75 12.89 -30.27
CA ARG A 280 14.60 13.25 -29.13
C ARG A 280 13.78 13.85 -27.98
N LYS A 281 12.84 14.75 -28.28
CA LYS A 281 11.92 15.30 -27.26
C LYS A 281 11.01 14.22 -26.70
N ASN A 282 10.54 13.28 -27.52
CA ASN A 282 9.74 12.14 -27.08
C ASN A 282 10.53 11.21 -26.15
N ALA A 283 11.79 10.90 -26.48
CA ALA A 283 12.67 10.12 -25.63
C ALA A 283 12.94 10.82 -24.30
N GLN A 284 13.20 12.13 -24.30
CA GLN A 284 13.38 12.92 -23.07
C GLN A 284 12.12 12.89 -22.19
N ARG A 285 10.93 13.10 -22.79
CA ARG A 285 9.66 13.02 -22.05
C ARG A 285 9.43 11.63 -21.45
N ALA A 286 9.70 10.57 -22.21
CA ALA A 286 9.54 9.20 -21.75
C ALA A 286 10.50 8.87 -20.59
N VAL A 287 11.76 9.31 -20.67
CA VAL A 287 12.75 9.14 -19.58
C VAL A 287 12.33 9.92 -18.34
N SER A 288 11.99 11.20 -18.46
CA SER A 288 11.58 12.01 -17.31
C SER A 288 10.31 11.48 -16.63
N ALA A 289 9.34 10.97 -17.41
CA ALA A 289 8.16 10.36 -16.83
C ALA A 289 8.47 8.99 -16.20
N ALA A 290 9.38 8.19 -16.75
CA ALA A 290 9.85 6.95 -16.11
C ALA A 290 10.59 7.23 -14.79
N GLU A 291 11.39 8.31 -14.72
CA GLU A 291 12.02 8.76 -13.46
C GLU A 291 10.97 9.17 -12.42
N GLN A 292 9.90 9.87 -12.83
CA GLN A 292 8.79 10.20 -11.94
C GLN A 292 8.09 8.94 -11.42
N VAL A 293 7.78 7.99 -12.31
CA VAL A 293 7.19 6.70 -11.93
C VAL A 293 8.07 5.97 -10.90
N ALA A 294 9.39 5.94 -11.10
CA ALA A 294 10.32 5.29 -10.17
C ALA A 294 10.31 5.97 -8.78
N ASN A 295 10.25 7.31 -8.73
CA ASN A 295 10.11 8.04 -7.47
C ASN A 295 8.80 7.70 -6.76
N ASP A 296 7.69 7.62 -7.50
CA ASP A 296 6.37 7.26 -6.95
C ASP A 296 6.37 5.82 -6.39
N VAL A 297 7.07 4.88 -7.03
CA VAL A 297 7.25 3.52 -6.50
C VAL A 297 8.00 3.51 -5.19
N VAL A 298 9.06 4.30 -5.06
CA VAL A 298 9.81 4.42 -3.79
C VAL A 298 8.91 4.97 -2.69
N ILE A 299 8.08 5.98 -3.00
CA ILE A 299 7.10 6.55 -2.05
C ILE A 299 6.07 5.49 -1.65
N ALA A 300 5.48 4.77 -2.61
CA ALA A 300 4.49 3.72 -2.36
C ALA A 300 5.08 2.60 -1.49
N ALA A 301 6.30 2.15 -1.79
CA ALA A 301 6.99 1.11 -1.03
C ALA A 301 7.32 1.55 0.41
N ALA A 302 7.77 2.79 0.60
CA ALA A 302 8.04 3.36 1.92
C ALA A 302 6.75 3.49 2.75
N ALA A 303 5.66 3.93 2.11
CA ALA A 303 4.34 4.01 2.73
C ALA A 303 3.81 2.62 3.13
N ALA A 304 3.96 1.61 2.27
CA ALA A 304 3.58 0.22 2.59
C ALA A 304 4.37 -0.38 3.77
N ARG A 305 5.67 -0.10 3.86
CA ARG A 305 6.49 -0.48 5.03
C ARG A 305 5.98 0.18 6.29
N THR A 306 5.71 1.49 6.24
CA THR A 306 5.16 2.24 7.38
C THR A 306 3.82 1.66 7.82
N ALA A 307 2.91 1.37 6.88
CA ALA A 307 1.62 0.76 7.20
C ALA A 307 1.77 -0.60 7.89
N THR A 308 2.73 -1.42 7.42
CA THR A 308 3.03 -2.74 7.99
C THR A 308 3.61 -2.63 9.41
N GLU A 309 4.58 -1.74 9.61
CA GLU A 309 5.17 -1.47 10.93
C GLU A 309 4.12 -1.00 11.94
N LYS A 310 3.22 -0.12 11.51
CA LYS A 310 2.14 0.40 12.35
C LYS A 310 1.10 -0.67 12.66
N ALA A 311 0.73 -1.52 11.70
CA ALA A 311 -0.14 -2.66 11.96
C ALA A 311 0.44 -3.63 13.01
N GLU A 312 1.76 -3.87 12.99
CA GLU A 312 2.41 -4.68 14.03
C GLU A 312 2.42 -3.97 15.39
N GLN A 313 2.61 -2.65 15.43
CA GLN A 313 2.46 -1.87 16.66
C GLN A 313 1.04 -1.98 17.23
N VAL A 314 0.00 -1.93 16.38
CA VAL A 314 -1.39 -2.18 16.80
C VAL A 314 -1.52 -3.56 17.43
N ARG A 315 -0.94 -4.60 16.82
CA ARG A 315 -0.95 -5.97 17.37
C ARG A 315 -0.35 -6.04 18.77
N GLN A 316 0.81 -5.42 18.95
CA GLN A 316 1.51 -5.39 20.23
C GLN A 316 0.70 -4.65 21.29
N PHE A 317 0.16 -3.48 20.97
CA PHE A 317 -0.68 -2.72 21.89
C PHE A 317 -1.99 -3.43 22.21
N ALA A 318 -2.64 -4.07 21.23
CA ALA A 318 -3.85 -4.87 21.43
C ALA A 318 -3.60 -6.05 22.39
N THR A 319 -2.52 -6.80 22.17
CA THR A 319 -2.12 -7.93 23.04
C THR A 319 -1.82 -7.45 24.46
N SER A 320 -1.10 -6.34 24.57
CA SER A 320 -0.75 -5.71 25.84
C SER A 320 -2.00 -5.17 26.56
N ALA A 321 -2.96 -4.58 25.84
CA ALA A 321 -4.23 -4.12 26.38
C ALA A 321 -5.06 -5.27 26.95
N LYS A 322 -5.24 -6.36 26.17
CA LYS A 322 -5.94 -7.58 26.62
C LYS A 322 -5.29 -8.17 27.88
N THR A 323 -3.97 -8.22 27.93
CA THR A 323 -3.22 -8.72 29.09
C THR A 323 -3.47 -7.86 30.34
N ALA A 324 -3.43 -6.53 30.22
CA ALA A 324 -3.75 -5.63 31.33
C ALA A 324 -5.20 -5.76 31.80
N ALA A 325 -6.14 -5.94 30.86
CA ALA A 325 -7.55 -6.13 31.15
C ALA A 325 -7.79 -7.42 31.95
N ILE A 326 -7.17 -8.53 31.54
CA ILE A 326 -7.22 -9.81 32.25
C ILE A 326 -6.67 -9.68 33.68
N MET A 327 -5.61 -8.88 33.87
CA MET A 327 -5.04 -8.58 35.19
C MET A 327 -5.89 -7.62 36.03
N GLY A 328 -7.02 -7.13 35.52
CA GLY A 328 -7.92 -6.21 36.23
C GLY A 328 -7.45 -4.76 36.26
N ASN A 329 -6.47 -4.38 35.42
CA ASN A 329 -5.99 -3.01 35.31
C ASN A 329 -6.61 -2.33 34.08
N MET A 330 -7.88 -1.93 34.18
CA MET A 330 -8.62 -1.38 33.04
C MET A 330 -8.10 -0.01 32.58
N ASP A 331 -7.62 0.84 33.48
CA ASP A 331 -7.04 2.16 33.10
C ASP A 331 -5.81 1.99 32.19
N GLU A 332 -4.93 1.04 32.51
CA GLU A 332 -3.78 0.71 31.68
C GLU A 332 -4.19 0.01 30.37
N ALA A 333 -5.21 -0.83 30.43
CA ALA A 333 -5.76 -1.50 29.26
C ALA A 333 -6.34 -0.49 28.26
N ASP A 334 -7.10 0.49 28.74
CA ASP A 334 -7.68 1.58 27.95
C ASP A 334 -6.58 2.48 27.37
N ALA A 335 -5.54 2.81 28.15
CA ALA A 335 -4.42 3.61 27.64
C ALA A 335 -3.69 2.90 26.48
N ARG A 336 -3.52 1.58 26.57
CA ARG A 336 -2.92 0.75 25.52
C ARG A 336 -3.85 0.60 24.32
N ALA A 337 -5.16 0.44 24.54
CA ALA A 337 -6.15 0.43 23.46
C ALA A 337 -6.18 1.78 22.71
N HIS A 338 -6.04 2.90 23.41
CA HIS A 338 -5.94 4.22 22.78
C HIS A 338 -4.69 4.35 21.90
N ARG A 339 -3.53 3.87 22.36
CA ARG A 339 -2.32 3.80 21.54
C ARG A 339 -2.46 2.87 20.34
N ALA A 340 -3.17 1.76 20.49
CA ALA A 340 -3.51 0.88 19.37
C ALA A 340 -4.35 1.63 18.32
N HIS A 341 -5.32 2.44 18.74
CA HIS A 341 -6.13 3.23 17.82
C HIS A 341 -5.36 4.36 17.12
N GLN A 342 -4.40 5.00 17.82
CA GLN A 342 -3.50 5.98 17.21
C GLN A 342 -2.63 5.32 16.13
N ALA A 343 -2.02 4.18 16.43
CA ALA A 343 -1.21 3.43 15.47
C ALA A 343 -2.05 2.90 14.28
N GLU A 344 -3.31 2.51 14.52
CA GLU A 344 -4.26 2.15 13.46
C GLU A 344 -4.48 3.32 12.50
N THR A 345 -4.73 4.53 13.04
CA THR A 345 -4.92 5.74 12.23
C THR A 345 -3.69 6.02 11.36
N GLU A 346 -2.50 5.91 11.93
CA GLU A 346 -1.24 6.07 11.19
C GLU A 346 -1.05 5.00 10.10
N ALA A 347 -1.46 3.75 10.36
CA ALA A 347 -1.42 2.68 9.36
C ALA A 347 -2.37 2.96 8.18
N VAL A 348 -3.58 3.44 8.46
CA VAL A 348 -4.58 3.81 7.45
C VAL A 348 -4.09 5.00 6.61
N ASP A 349 -3.51 6.02 7.24
CA ASP A 349 -2.98 7.17 6.52
C ASP A 349 -1.77 6.81 5.66
N ALA A 350 -0.91 5.90 6.13
CA ALA A 350 0.18 5.35 5.32
C ALA A 350 -0.35 4.55 4.11
N ALA A 351 -1.42 3.76 4.28
CA ALA A 351 -2.04 3.06 3.17
C ALA A 351 -2.61 4.01 2.11
N LYS A 352 -3.29 5.10 2.52
CA LYS A 352 -3.76 6.14 1.58
C LYS A 352 -2.61 6.81 0.82
N LYS A 353 -1.46 7.03 1.48
CA LYS A 353 -0.27 7.56 0.79
C LYS A 353 0.26 6.58 -0.26
N ALA A 354 0.23 5.28 0.01
CA ALA A 354 0.61 4.26 -0.96
C ALA A 354 -0.35 4.24 -2.17
N GLU A 355 -1.66 4.35 -1.91
CA GLU A 355 -2.69 4.44 -2.95
C GLU A 355 -2.49 5.66 -3.86
N LEU A 356 -2.28 6.85 -3.27
CA LEU A 356 -2.03 8.08 -4.02
C LEU A 356 -0.77 7.96 -4.89
N ALA A 357 0.33 7.47 -4.34
CA ALA A 357 1.58 7.28 -5.09
C ALA A 357 1.41 6.27 -6.23
N ARG A 358 0.63 5.20 -6.03
CA ARG A 358 0.27 4.26 -7.11
C ARG A 358 -0.53 4.95 -8.22
N ASP A 359 -1.48 5.81 -7.88
CA ASP A 359 -2.28 6.53 -8.87
C ASP A 359 -1.49 7.58 -9.64
N GLU A 360 -0.56 8.27 -8.98
CA GLU A 360 0.43 9.15 -9.62
C GLU A 360 1.32 8.37 -10.58
N SER A 361 1.88 7.24 -10.12
CA SER A 361 2.67 6.30 -10.93
C SER A 361 1.91 5.83 -12.17
N ARG A 362 0.62 5.48 -12.03
CA ARG A 362 -0.26 5.11 -13.14
C ARG A 362 -0.45 6.27 -14.13
N ASN A 363 -0.63 7.49 -13.65
CA ASN A 363 -0.82 8.66 -14.49
C ASN A 363 0.46 9.01 -15.27
N HIS A 364 1.62 8.97 -14.61
CA HIS A 364 2.91 9.15 -15.27
C HIS A 364 3.18 8.04 -16.29
N ALA A 365 2.87 6.77 -15.98
CA ALA A 365 2.97 5.66 -16.92
C ALA A 365 2.04 5.83 -18.15
N LYS A 366 0.84 6.40 -17.98
CA LYS A 366 -0.03 6.75 -19.12
C LYS A 366 0.55 7.85 -20.00
N ILE A 367 1.25 8.83 -19.42
CA ILE A 367 1.93 9.87 -20.20
C ILE A 367 3.03 9.25 -21.06
N VAL A 368 3.73 8.25 -20.53
CA VAL A 368 4.74 7.47 -21.27
C VAL A 368 4.08 6.65 -22.39
N ALA A 369 2.92 6.03 -22.13
CA ALA A 369 2.23 5.15 -23.07
C ALA A 369 1.38 5.87 -24.13
N GLY A 370 0.93 7.10 -23.87
CA GLY A 370 0.09 7.92 -24.75
C GLY A 370 0.82 8.50 -25.98
N ARG A 371 1.83 7.78 -26.47
CA ARG A 371 2.43 7.96 -27.78
C ARG A 371 1.41 7.76 -28.89
#